data_AF-A0A9R0RC98-F1
#
_entry.id   AF-A0A9R0RC98-F1
#
_cell.length_a   1.000
_cell.length_b   1.000
_cell.length_c   1.000
_cell.angle_alpha   90.00
_cell.angle_beta   90.00
_cell.angle_gamma   90.00
#
_symmetry.space_group_name_H-M   'P 1'
#
loop_
_entity.id
_entity.type
_entity.pdbx_description
1 polymer ?
#
loop_
_entity_poly.entity_id
_entity_poly.type
_entity_poly.pdbx_seq_one_letter_code
_entity_poly.pdbx_strand_id
1 'polypeptide(L)'
;MSCWLRSRVNVELVDLSAPAEVERSVSFREKPRANPTPAPTMREIHRGSTYHEVLDLKQLLDLAEKQGRVAVYRNKRNSDTSSASSGGGMSSSSSTVSLSSASTSTSGGASPEPGSTSKRRFLPWRRRSWESLSQEMPVVKCCVGGDDEDAWEAREFTSRDSETRLRTPVFFASIDQRDDSAGGESACTALVAVLAAALHANHPLMPTRAELDALIRDGSSEWRRLCDDEAHMAQFPNRHFDLETVLAARTRPIAVEHDRAFVGFFQPESFASLSGAMSFDDIWREISAGAAARERAPGEADVYIVSWNDHFFVLKAESDCYHVVDTLGERLFEGCDKAYMLRFDATSEMRAVPSPDSSPSSGPEEEVVVATGKECCGEFIKRFLAAIPLREELHIEQSGCADAGAPHRRLQIEFHFTVLQQQQQDGGR
;
A
#
# COMPACT_ATOMS: atom_id res chain seq x y z
N MET A 1 4.97 14.79 4.95
CA MET A 1 3.54 15.06 4.74
C MET A 1 3.20 14.15 3.59
N SER A 2 2.39 13.13 3.84
CA SER A 2 2.25 11.99 2.93
C SER A 2 1.34 12.33 1.74
N CYS A 3 1.76 11.81 0.60
CA CYS A 3 1.20 11.86 -0.75
C CYS A 3 -0.14 11.12 -0.84
N TRP A 4 -1.23 11.73 -1.35
CA TRP A 4 -2.50 11.01 -1.54
C TRP A 4 -3.26 11.44 -2.80
N LEU A 5 -3.51 10.42 -3.63
CA LEU A 5 -4.34 10.42 -4.82
C LEU A 5 -5.82 10.67 -4.45
N ARG A 6 -6.58 11.30 -5.36
CA ARG A 6 -8.04 11.45 -5.24
C ARG A 6 -8.78 10.15 -5.58
N SER A 7 -8.51 9.07 -4.87
CA SER A 7 -9.24 7.81 -5.01
C SER A 7 -10.65 7.97 -4.43
N ARG A 8 -11.70 7.73 -5.25
CA ARG A 8 -13.11 7.85 -4.84
C ARG A 8 -13.53 6.66 -3.96
N VAL A 9 -13.04 6.62 -2.74
CA VAL A 9 -13.55 5.72 -1.71
C VAL A 9 -14.78 6.39 -1.07
N ASN A 10 -15.94 5.73 -1.09
CA ASN A 10 -17.11 6.25 -0.39
C ASN A 10 -16.91 6.03 1.11
N VAL A 11 -16.63 7.09 1.84
CA VAL A 11 -16.47 7.06 3.29
C VAL A 11 -17.52 7.94 3.93
N GLU A 12 -18.23 7.39 4.91
CA GLU A 12 -19.22 8.10 5.72
C GLU A 12 -18.70 8.25 7.14
N LEU A 13 -18.77 9.45 7.71
CA LEU A 13 -18.35 9.71 9.08
C LEU A 13 -19.52 9.42 10.03
N VAL A 14 -19.38 8.47 10.94
CA VAL A 14 -20.41 8.10 11.92
C VAL A 14 -19.95 8.47 13.33
N ASP A 15 -20.87 9.00 14.13
CA ASP A 15 -20.64 9.30 15.55
C ASP A 15 -21.05 8.08 16.39
N LEU A 16 -20.15 7.61 17.25
CA LEU A 16 -20.41 6.47 18.14
C LEU A 16 -21.34 6.82 19.30
N SER A 17 -21.64 8.10 19.52
CA SER A 17 -22.48 8.58 20.63
C SER A 17 -23.96 8.77 20.27
N ALA A 18 -24.36 8.54 19.02
CA ALA A 18 -25.76 8.63 18.60
C ALA A 18 -26.44 7.25 18.68
N PRO A 19 -27.50 7.07 19.49
CA PRO A 19 -28.29 5.85 19.43
C PRO A 19 -28.93 5.72 18.05
N ALA A 20 -28.92 4.50 17.50
CA ALA A 20 -29.53 4.17 16.23
C ALA A 20 -31.05 4.42 16.30
N GLU A 21 -31.51 5.59 15.83
CA GLU A 21 -32.91 5.75 15.46
C GLU A 21 -33.14 5.23 14.04
N VAL A 22 -33.81 4.10 14.03
CA VAL A 22 -34.49 3.47 12.91
C VAL A 22 -35.59 4.39 12.38
N GLU A 23 -35.78 4.34 11.05
CA GLU A 23 -36.92 4.84 10.25
C GLU A 23 -37.07 6.35 9.98
N ARG A 24 -36.79 6.73 8.72
CA ARG A 24 -37.88 7.05 7.78
C ARG A 24 -37.40 7.06 6.32
N SER A 25 -37.91 6.09 5.57
CA SER A 25 -38.01 6.13 4.13
C SER A 25 -39.00 7.21 3.70
N VAL A 26 -38.58 8.10 2.79
CA VAL A 26 -39.52 8.91 1.99
C VAL A 26 -39.03 8.90 0.54
N SER A 27 -39.77 8.19 -0.30
CA SER A 27 -39.62 8.21 -1.76
C SER A 27 -40.41 9.38 -2.33
N PHE A 28 -39.91 10.01 -3.42
CA PHE A 28 -40.75 10.81 -4.30
C PHE A 28 -40.30 10.68 -5.77
N ARG A 29 -41.27 10.30 -6.61
CA ARG A 29 -41.32 10.31 -8.09
C ARG A 29 -42.82 10.64 -8.39
N GLU A 30 -43.30 11.50 -9.30
CA GLU A 30 -42.86 12.04 -10.60
C GLU A 30 -43.73 13.27 -11.05
N LYS A 31 -43.13 14.28 -11.74
CA LYS A 31 -43.57 15.04 -12.98
C LYS A 31 -44.92 15.87 -13.04
N PRO A 32 -45.22 16.67 -14.12
CA PRO A 32 -44.53 17.82 -14.79
C PRO A 32 -45.46 19.02 -15.22
N ARG A 33 -44.91 20.05 -15.92
CA ARG A 33 -45.50 21.21 -16.73
C ARG A 33 -45.75 22.54 -15.96
N ALA A 34 -45.63 23.78 -16.50
CA ALA A 34 -45.09 24.44 -17.72
C ALA A 34 -45.07 26.01 -17.54
N ASN A 35 -44.05 26.71 -18.11
CA ASN A 35 -43.81 28.13 -18.58
C ASN A 35 -44.79 29.34 -18.33
N PRO A 36 -44.41 30.64 -18.63
CA PRO A 36 -43.17 31.42 -18.34
C PRO A 36 -43.37 32.95 -17.93
N THR A 37 -42.29 33.60 -17.42
CA THR A 37 -41.91 35.07 -17.44
C THR A 37 -42.70 36.16 -16.64
N PRO A 38 -42.13 37.37 -16.34
CA PRO A 38 -40.72 37.86 -16.39
C PRO A 38 -40.20 38.57 -15.09
N ALA A 39 -38.93 38.99 -15.14
CA ALA A 39 -38.08 39.54 -14.06
C ALA A 39 -38.41 40.97 -13.55
N PRO A 40 -37.83 41.35 -12.39
CA PRO A 40 -37.10 42.63 -12.32
C PRO A 40 -35.71 42.57 -11.63
N THR A 41 -34.76 43.22 -12.31
CA THR A 41 -33.56 44.01 -11.91
C THR A 41 -32.89 43.88 -10.52
N MET A 42 -31.58 43.62 -10.61
CA MET A 42 -30.43 44.02 -9.77
C MET A 42 -30.67 44.51 -8.33
N ARG A 43 -30.06 43.80 -7.37
CA ARG A 43 -29.17 44.38 -6.34
C ARG A 43 -28.26 43.31 -5.74
N GLU A 44 -26.99 43.68 -5.60
CA GLU A 44 -25.87 42.87 -5.10
C GLU A 44 -26.17 42.25 -3.73
N ILE A 45 -26.00 40.94 -3.62
CA ILE A 45 -25.79 40.25 -2.35
C ILE A 45 -24.67 39.24 -2.56
N HIS A 46 -23.53 39.53 -1.93
CA HIS A 46 -22.44 38.65 -1.53
C HIS A 46 -22.62 37.17 -1.91
N ARG A 47 -21.98 36.75 -3.01
CA ARG A 47 -21.71 35.32 -3.26
C ARG A 47 -20.68 34.84 -2.24
N GLY A 48 -21.17 34.31 -1.12
CA GLY A 48 -20.45 33.26 -0.41
C GLY A 48 -20.36 32.07 -1.35
N SER A 49 -19.20 31.91 -1.99
CA SER A 49 -18.85 30.67 -2.69
C SER A 49 -18.64 29.60 -1.62
N THR A 50 -19.66 28.82 -1.32
CA THR A 50 -19.49 27.54 -0.64
C THR A 50 -18.73 26.62 -1.59
N TYR A 51 -17.40 26.71 -1.56
CA TYR A 51 -16.57 25.62 -2.02
C TYR A 51 -16.94 24.42 -1.14
N HIS A 52 -17.68 23.47 -1.70
CA HIS A 52 -17.62 22.11 -1.18
C HIS A 52 -16.20 21.65 -1.43
N GLU A 53 -15.32 21.88 -0.46
CA GLU A 53 -13.99 21.34 -0.44
C GLU A 53 -14.15 19.82 -0.43
N VAL A 54 -13.94 19.19 -1.60
CA VAL A 54 -13.93 17.75 -1.72
C VAL A 54 -12.65 17.29 -1.03
N LEU A 55 -12.79 16.90 0.22
CA LEU A 55 -11.69 16.38 1.03
C LEU A 55 -11.19 15.08 0.39
N ASP A 56 -9.87 14.94 0.29
CA ASP A 56 -9.28 13.64 -0.04
C ASP A 56 -9.53 12.63 1.09
N LEU A 57 -9.34 11.33 0.81
CA LEU A 57 -9.62 10.27 1.77
C LEU A 57 -8.87 10.48 3.09
N LYS A 58 -7.61 10.92 3.04
CA LYS A 58 -6.84 11.19 4.25
C LYS A 58 -7.39 12.40 5.01
N GLN A 59 -7.72 13.49 4.35
CA GLN A 59 -8.30 14.66 5.00
C GLN A 59 -9.62 14.30 5.69
N LEU A 60 -10.41 13.44 5.06
CA LEU A 60 -11.65 12.96 5.65
C LEU A 60 -11.40 12.04 6.86
N LEU A 61 -10.41 11.16 6.79
CA LEU A 61 -9.99 10.31 7.92
C LEU A 61 -9.36 11.11 9.06
N ASP A 62 -8.54 12.10 8.75
CA ASP A 62 -7.93 13.02 9.71
C ASP A 62 -8.98 13.92 10.38
N LEU A 63 -10.03 14.30 9.64
CA LEU A 63 -11.20 14.97 10.23
C LEU A 63 -12.02 14.01 11.11
N ALA A 64 -12.17 12.75 10.70
CA ALA A 64 -12.83 11.73 11.53
C ALA A 64 -12.12 11.62 12.88
N GLU A 65 -10.80 11.44 12.85
CA GLU A 65 -9.92 11.36 14.01
C GLU A 65 -10.02 12.60 14.89
N LYS A 66 -9.90 13.80 14.30
CA LYS A 66 -10.03 15.08 15.04
C LYS A 66 -11.42 15.29 15.66
N GLN A 67 -12.46 14.73 15.06
CA GLN A 67 -13.84 14.87 15.53
C GLN A 67 -14.30 13.70 16.42
N GLY A 68 -13.44 12.71 16.69
CA GLY A 68 -13.83 11.50 17.44
C GLY A 68 -14.87 10.64 16.71
N ARG A 69 -14.93 10.74 15.38
CA ARG A 69 -15.86 9.99 14.52
C ARG A 69 -15.13 8.83 13.85
N VAL A 70 -15.89 7.80 13.50
CA VAL A 70 -15.37 6.65 12.76
C VAL A 70 -15.71 6.80 11.29
N ALA A 71 -14.72 6.53 10.44
CA ALA A 71 -14.92 6.41 9.01
C ALA A 71 -15.49 5.03 8.69
N VAL A 72 -16.68 5.00 8.08
CA VAL A 72 -17.31 3.78 7.58
C VAL A 72 -17.15 3.75 6.08
N TYR A 73 -16.45 2.73 5.59
CA TYR A 73 -16.19 2.54 4.17
C TYR A 73 -17.40 1.82 3.53
N ARG A 74 -17.98 2.40 2.49
CA ARG A 74 -19.08 1.81 1.72
C ARG A 74 -18.61 1.29 0.38
N ASN A 75 -18.69 -0.02 0.19
CA ASN A 75 -18.41 -0.66 -1.08
C ASN A 75 -19.56 -0.39 -2.07
N LYS A 76 -19.30 0.30 -3.19
CA LYS A 76 -20.33 0.52 -4.23
C LYS A 76 -20.31 -0.65 -5.21
N ARG A 77 -20.91 -1.78 -4.81
CA ARG A 77 -21.38 -2.82 -5.73
C ARG A 77 -22.81 -3.21 -5.36
N ASN A 78 -23.79 -2.45 -5.89
CA ASN A 78 -25.16 -2.95 -6.05
C ASN A 78 -25.31 -3.47 -7.47
N SER A 79 -25.29 -4.79 -7.62
CA SER A 79 -26.21 -5.45 -8.54
C SER A 79 -27.12 -6.31 -7.67
N ASP A 80 -28.36 -5.84 -7.53
CA ASP A 80 -29.41 -6.50 -6.78
C ASP A 80 -29.70 -7.89 -7.38
N THR A 81 -29.47 -8.94 -6.60
CA THR A 81 -30.26 -10.17 -6.72
C THR A 81 -30.69 -10.60 -5.33
N SER A 82 -31.89 -10.17 -4.98
CA SER A 82 -32.68 -10.72 -3.89
C SER A 82 -32.93 -12.20 -4.13
N SER A 83 -32.34 -13.06 -3.31
CA SER A 83 -32.87 -14.39 -3.06
C SER A 83 -32.80 -14.67 -1.57
N ALA A 84 -33.96 -14.54 -0.93
CA ALA A 84 -34.20 -15.01 0.41
C ALA A 84 -34.13 -16.54 0.44
N SER A 85 -33.36 -17.09 1.35
CA SER A 85 -33.61 -18.42 1.89
C SER A 85 -33.21 -18.47 3.37
N SER A 86 -34.20 -18.92 4.12
CA SER A 86 -34.34 -19.00 5.56
C SER A 86 -33.53 -20.13 6.20
N GLY A 87 -33.02 -19.86 7.41
CA GLY A 87 -33.18 -20.73 8.56
C GLY A 87 -32.11 -21.80 8.82
N GLY A 88 -31.47 -21.72 9.98
CA GLY A 88 -30.72 -22.82 10.60
C GLY A 88 -29.63 -22.32 11.55
N GLY A 89 -30.02 -21.94 12.77
CA GLY A 89 -29.07 -21.49 13.79
C GLY A 89 -28.35 -22.63 14.50
N MET A 90 -27.21 -22.34 15.13
CA MET A 90 -26.73 -22.98 16.36
C MET A 90 -25.90 -21.98 17.18
N SER A 91 -26.19 -21.93 18.48
CA SER A 91 -25.46 -21.31 19.61
C SER A 91 -24.00 -21.81 19.66
N SER A 92 -23.01 -21.29 20.40
CA SER A 92 -22.81 -20.47 21.62
C SER A 92 -21.30 -20.09 21.57
N SER A 93 -20.66 -19.21 22.35
CA SER A 93 -20.72 -19.00 23.80
C SER A 93 -19.80 -17.80 24.10
N SER A 94 -20.28 -16.87 24.92
CA SER A 94 -19.46 -15.84 25.57
C SER A 94 -18.62 -16.46 26.69
N SER A 95 -17.37 -16.01 26.82
CA SER A 95 -16.59 -16.17 28.04
C SER A 95 -16.03 -14.82 28.45
N THR A 96 -16.66 -14.25 29.47
CA THR A 96 -16.15 -13.19 30.33
C THR A 96 -14.94 -13.68 31.12
N VAL A 97 -13.86 -12.90 31.20
CA VAL A 97 -12.84 -13.09 32.24
C VAL A 97 -12.59 -11.78 32.99
N SER A 98 -12.60 -11.95 34.31
CA SER A 98 -12.68 -10.92 35.32
C SER A 98 -11.34 -10.22 35.55
N LEU A 99 -11.45 -8.92 35.81
CA LEU A 99 -10.38 -8.03 36.28
C LEU A 99 -9.96 -8.42 37.70
N SER A 100 -8.66 -8.51 37.94
CA SER A 100 -8.08 -8.51 39.28
C SER A 100 -7.11 -7.34 39.40
N SER A 101 -7.51 -6.38 40.24
CA SER A 101 -6.76 -5.21 40.66
C SER A 101 -5.66 -5.57 41.67
N ALA A 102 -4.48 -5.02 41.49
CA ALA A 102 -3.48 -4.88 42.54
C ALA A 102 -2.96 -3.43 42.54
N SER A 103 -3.21 -2.76 43.66
CA SER A 103 -2.82 -1.39 43.97
C SER A 103 -1.45 -1.34 44.67
N THR A 104 -0.58 -0.42 44.27
CA THR A 104 0.45 0.15 45.13
C THR A 104 0.67 1.63 44.79
N SER A 105 0.72 2.42 45.86
CA SER A 105 0.75 3.89 45.93
C SER A 105 2.13 4.41 46.34
N THR A 106 2.58 5.54 45.77
CA THR A 106 3.37 6.65 46.40
C THR A 106 3.65 7.73 45.32
N SER A 107 2.99 8.90 45.31
CA SER A 107 3.23 10.18 46.01
C SER A 107 4.45 11.01 45.54
N GLY A 108 4.20 12.22 44.99
CA GLY A 108 5.21 13.30 44.82
C GLY A 108 4.78 14.40 43.84
N GLY A 109 4.40 15.58 44.33
CA GLY A 109 3.66 16.62 43.57
C GLY A 109 4.46 17.65 42.75
N ALA A 110 3.67 18.47 42.02
CA ALA A 110 3.79 19.91 41.68
C ALA A 110 4.16 20.34 40.23
N SER A 111 3.23 21.11 39.63
CA SER A 111 3.26 21.93 38.37
C SER A 111 4.01 23.29 38.53
N PRO A 112 4.06 24.27 37.57
CA PRO A 112 3.52 24.36 36.19
C PRO A 112 4.42 25.03 35.06
N GLU A 113 4.05 24.80 33.78
CA GLU A 113 4.15 25.65 32.54
C GLU A 113 5.51 26.21 32.02
N PRO A 114 5.65 26.72 30.76
CA PRO A 114 5.01 26.36 29.47
C PRO A 114 6.01 26.22 28.29
N GLY A 115 5.53 25.67 27.16
CA GLY A 115 6.02 26.00 25.82
C GLY A 115 7.12 25.11 25.23
N SER A 116 6.76 24.22 24.29
CA SER A 116 7.60 23.91 23.14
C SER A 116 6.78 23.21 22.07
N THR A 117 6.76 23.82 20.88
CA THR A 117 6.11 23.32 19.66
C THR A 117 6.60 21.91 19.34
N SER A 118 5.73 20.91 19.49
CA SER A 118 6.07 19.52 19.24
C SER A 118 6.13 19.25 17.73
N LYS A 119 7.33 19.38 17.17
CA LYS A 119 7.71 18.83 15.86
C LYS A 119 7.63 17.31 15.94
N ARG A 120 6.49 16.71 15.57
CA ARG A 120 6.41 15.27 15.31
C ARG A 120 7.28 14.99 14.07
N ARG A 121 8.46 14.42 14.31
CA ARG A 121 9.42 13.99 13.29
C ARG A 121 8.87 12.74 12.61
N PHE A 122 8.91 12.76 11.28
CA PHE A 122 8.93 11.58 10.42
C PHE A 122 9.97 10.60 10.95
N LEU A 123 9.64 9.30 11.00
CA LEU A 123 10.53 8.23 11.45
C LEU A 123 11.90 8.40 10.75
N PRO A 124 12.96 8.81 11.47
CA PRO A 124 14.28 8.39 11.05
C PRO A 124 14.29 6.90 11.37
N TRP A 125 14.46 6.03 10.37
CA TRP A 125 14.82 4.64 10.62
C TRP A 125 16.09 4.62 11.46
N ARG A 126 15.89 4.61 12.79
CA ARG A 126 16.95 4.77 13.76
C ARG A 126 17.60 3.41 13.84
N ARG A 127 18.84 3.34 13.35
CA ARG A 127 19.78 2.24 13.60
C ARG A 127 19.74 1.90 15.09
N ARG A 128 19.00 0.85 15.46
CA ARG A 128 19.22 0.20 16.75
C ARG A 128 20.55 -0.50 16.61
N SER A 129 21.52 -0.05 17.40
CA SER A 129 22.81 -0.72 17.54
C SER A 129 22.55 -2.07 18.18
N TRP A 130 22.32 -3.09 17.36
CA TRP A 130 22.59 -4.46 17.75
C TRP A 130 23.98 -4.83 17.20
N GLU A 131 24.78 -5.48 18.03
CA GLU A 131 26.13 -5.89 17.70
C GLU A 131 26.15 -6.65 16.38
N SER A 132 27.10 -6.24 15.53
CA SER A 132 27.36 -6.76 14.19
C SER A 132 27.60 -8.28 14.22
N LEU A 133 26.54 -9.06 14.11
CA LEU A 133 26.60 -10.39 13.54
C LEU A 133 26.45 -10.20 12.04
N SER A 134 27.57 -9.96 11.37
CA SER A 134 27.68 -10.09 9.92
C SER A 134 27.23 -11.51 9.57
N GLN A 135 25.98 -11.66 9.16
CA GLN A 135 25.48 -12.91 8.62
C GLN A 135 26.02 -13.01 7.20
N GLU A 136 27.18 -13.64 7.04
CA GLU A 136 27.53 -14.24 5.76
C GLU A 136 26.51 -15.37 5.52
N MET A 137 25.49 -15.10 4.71
CA MET A 137 24.53 -16.11 4.32
C MET A 137 25.19 -17.08 3.34
N PRO A 138 25.03 -18.40 3.53
CA PRO A 138 25.58 -19.37 2.60
C PRO A 138 24.84 -19.25 1.26
N VAL A 139 25.55 -18.74 0.26
CA VAL A 139 25.14 -18.86 -1.14
C VAL A 139 25.15 -20.36 -1.46
N VAL A 140 23.97 -20.98 -1.56
CA VAL A 140 23.85 -22.32 -2.13
C VAL A 140 24.12 -22.20 -3.62
N LYS A 141 25.41 -22.20 -3.98
CA LYS A 141 25.90 -22.15 -5.35
C LYS A 141 25.65 -23.53 -5.98
N CYS A 142 24.54 -23.69 -6.68
CA CYS A 142 24.41 -24.79 -7.63
C CYS A 142 25.43 -24.56 -8.75
N CYS A 143 26.42 -25.46 -8.84
CA CYS A 143 27.59 -25.32 -9.70
C CYS A 143 27.22 -25.37 -11.19
N VAL A 144 27.30 -24.22 -11.88
CA VAL A 144 27.76 -24.13 -13.27
C VAL A 144 28.59 -22.84 -13.38
N GLY A 145 29.80 -22.93 -13.92
CA GLY A 145 30.73 -21.81 -14.04
C GLY A 145 30.30 -20.78 -15.09
N GLY A 146 30.46 -19.52 -14.72
CA GLY A 146 30.11 -18.31 -15.47
C GLY A 146 29.62 -17.29 -14.45
N ASP A 147 30.37 -16.22 -14.22
CA ASP A 147 29.83 -15.04 -13.53
C ASP A 147 28.85 -14.36 -14.52
N ASP A 148 27.70 -15.00 -14.76
CA ASP A 148 26.62 -14.42 -15.53
C ASP A 148 26.00 -13.31 -14.68
N GLU A 149 26.50 -12.10 -14.88
CA GLU A 149 26.00 -10.88 -14.26
C GLU A 149 24.50 -10.65 -14.52
N ASP A 150 23.90 -11.31 -15.52
CA ASP A 150 22.47 -11.21 -15.80
C ASP A 150 21.67 -12.47 -15.41
N ALA A 151 22.16 -13.28 -14.46
CA ALA A 151 21.47 -14.48 -14.02
C ALA A 151 20.49 -14.24 -12.84
N TRP A 152 19.29 -14.78 -12.97
CA TRP A 152 18.38 -14.99 -11.83
C TRP A 152 18.95 -16.06 -10.91
N GLU A 153 18.97 -15.79 -9.60
CA GLU A 153 19.48 -16.71 -8.59
C GLU A 153 18.38 -17.08 -7.59
N ALA A 154 18.32 -18.35 -7.19
CA ALA A 154 17.43 -18.75 -6.11
C ALA A 154 18.08 -18.36 -4.77
N ARG A 155 17.44 -17.44 -4.03
CA ARG A 155 17.90 -17.03 -2.70
C ARG A 155 16.82 -17.22 -1.65
N GLU A 156 17.29 -17.30 -0.40
CA GLU A 156 16.45 -17.33 0.78
C GLU A 156 16.61 -16.03 1.57
N PHE A 157 15.48 -15.44 1.97
CA PHE A 157 15.40 -14.24 2.77
C PHE A 157 14.60 -14.51 4.04
N THR A 158 14.97 -13.87 5.15
CA THR A 158 14.21 -13.93 6.40
C THR A 158 13.47 -12.61 6.60
N SER A 159 12.19 -12.66 6.99
CA SER A 159 11.41 -11.46 7.28
C SER A 159 12.04 -10.68 8.44
N ARG A 160 11.81 -9.36 8.48
CA ARG A 160 12.42 -8.48 9.49
C ARG A 160 12.00 -8.80 10.92
N ASP A 161 10.83 -9.39 11.10
CA ASP A 161 10.35 -9.90 12.40
C ASP A 161 10.88 -11.31 12.73
N SER A 162 11.66 -11.91 11.83
CA SER A 162 12.25 -13.25 11.96
C SER A 162 11.24 -14.40 12.02
N GLU A 163 9.99 -14.18 11.64
CA GLU A 163 8.92 -15.19 11.73
C GLU A 163 8.76 -16.02 10.46
N THR A 164 9.29 -15.59 9.31
CA THR A 164 9.17 -16.31 8.04
C THR A 164 10.45 -16.30 7.21
N ARG A 165 10.66 -17.36 6.44
CA ARG A 165 11.70 -17.49 5.42
C ARG A 165 11.07 -17.65 4.04
N LEU A 166 11.56 -16.89 3.07
CA LEU A 166 11.12 -16.93 1.68
C LEU A 166 12.28 -17.39 0.82
N ARG A 167 12.09 -18.51 0.11
CA ARG A 167 12.96 -18.94 -0.98
C ARG A 167 12.31 -18.61 -2.31
N THR A 168 12.98 -17.79 -3.13
CA THR A 168 12.43 -17.35 -4.43
C THR A 168 13.55 -16.94 -5.38
N PRO A 169 13.35 -17.01 -6.71
CA PRO A 169 14.26 -16.37 -7.66
C PRO A 169 14.34 -14.86 -7.45
N VAL A 170 15.55 -14.34 -7.36
CA VAL A 170 15.87 -12.92 -7.25
C VAL A 170 16.85 -12.50 -8.33
N PHE A 171 16.73 -11.26 -8.76
CA PHE A 171 17.66 -10.58 -9.64
C PHE A 171 18.03 -9.24 -9.02
N PHE A 172 19.33 -8.94 -8.92
CA PHE A 172 19.81 -7.66 -8.38
C PHE A 172 20.34 -6.75 -9.48
N ALA A 173 20.01 -5.47 -9.37
CA ALA A 173 20.67 -4.38 -10.06
C ALA A 173 22.10 -4.16 -9.52
N SER A 174 22.88 -3.29 -10.18
CA SER A 174 24.17 -2.86 -9.61
C SER A 174 24.00 -1.75 -8.58
N ILE A 175 22.91 -0.98 -8.69
CA ILE A 175 22.63 0.21 -7.89
C ILE A 175 21.19 0.17 -7.34
N ASP A 176 20.92 0.92 -6.27
CA ASP A 176 19.55 1.28 -5.87
C ASP A 176 19.29 2.77 -6.17
N GLN A 177 18.08 3.26 -5.86
CA GLN A 177 17.71 4.65 -6.12
C GLN A 177 18.54 5.68 -5.33
N ARG A 178 19.17 5.28 -4.22
CA ARG A 178 19.95 6.15 -3.34
C ARG A 178 21.43 6.18 -3.71
N ASP A 179 21.87 5.31 -4.61
CA ASP A 179 23.23 5.34 -5.14
C ASP A 179 23.55 6.73 -5.72
N ASP A 180 24.78 7.21 -5.48
CA ASP A 180 25.23 8.53 -5.93
C ASP A 180 25.09 8.71 -7.45
N SER A 181 25.24 7.63 -8.22
CA SER A 181 25.10 7.67 -9.69
C SER A 181 23.64 7.75 -10.16
N ALA A 182 22.67 7.37 -9.32
CA ALA A 182 21.25 7.58 -9.55
C ALA A 182 20.81 8.97 -9.08
N GLY A 183 21.19 9.34 -7.85
CA GLY A 183 20.82 10.59 -7.21
C GLY A 183 19.31 10.73 -7.02
N GLY A 184 18.63 9.64 -6.63
CA GLY A 184 17.17 9.51 -6.60
C GLY A 184 16.59 9.20 -5.22
N GLU A 185 17.09 9.81 -4.14
CA GLU A 185 16.70 9.52 -2.75
C GLU A 185 15.17 9.46 -2.53
N SER A 186 14.43 10.39 -3.14
CA SER A 186 12.95 10.46 -3.10
C SER A 186 12.30 10.20 -4.46
N ALA A 187 13.01 9.57 -5.39
CA ALA A 187 12.57 9.40 -6.78
C ALA A 187 11.62 8.21 -7.00
N CYS A 188 11.23 7.47 -5.96
CA CYS A 188 10.49 6.21 -6.09
C CYS A 188 9.23 6.33 -6.96
N THR A 189 8.45 7.41 -6.84
CA THR A 189 7.26 7.65 -7.68
C THR A 189 7.59 7.81 -9.17
N ALA A 190 8.67 8.53 -9.50
CA ALA A 190 9.10 8.70 -10.90
C ALA A 190 9.69 7.41 -11.47
N LEU A 191 10.46 6.69 -10.65
CA LEU A 191 11.07 5.41 -10.98
C LEU A 191 10.03 4.36 -11.35
N VAL A 192 8.96 4.19 -10.56
CA VAL A 192 7.91 3.22 -10.87
C VAL A 192 7.14 3.55 -12.14
N ALA A 193 6.99 4.84 -12.48
CA ALA A 193 6.37 5.23 -13.74
C ALA A 193 7.24 4.87 -14.95
N VAL A 194 8.56 5.06 -14.84
CA VAL A 194 9.54 4.63 -15.85
C VAL A 194 9.59 3.11 -15.99
N LEU A 195 9.63 2.40 -14.86
CA LEU A 195 9.65 0.94 -14.83
C LEU A 195 8.36 0.35 -15.41
N ALA A 196 7.19 0.84 -15.01
CA ALA A 196 5.92 0.36 -15.54
C ALA A 196 5.84 0.52 -17.06
N ALA A 197 6.25 1.68 -17.59
CA ALA A 197 6.30 1.91 -19.03
C ALA A 197 7.26 0.94 -19.75
N ALA A 198 8.43 0.67 -19.17
CA ALA A 198 9.40 -0.27 -19.74
C ALA A 198 8.89 -1.73 -19.72
N LEU A 199 8.21 -2.14 -18.64
CA LEU A 199 7.62 -3.48 -18.54
C LEU A 199 6.49 -3.69 -19.54
N HIS A 200 5.69 -2.66 -19.81
CA HIS A 200 4.70 -2.70 -20.88
C HIS A 200 5.35 -2.80 -22.27
N ALA A 201 6.38 -2.00 -22.53
CA ALA A 201 7.03 -1.93 -23.85
C ALA A 201 7.80 -3.22 -24.22
N ASN A 202 8.34 -3.91 -23.21
CA ASN A 202 9.24 -5.05 -23.41
C ASN A 202 8.63 -6.40 -23.04
N HIS A 203 7.33 -6.45 -22.72
CA HIS A 203 6.64 -7.71 -22.40
C HIS A 203 6.82 -8.74 -23.54
N PRO A 204 7.15 -10.01 -23.25
CA PRO A 204 7.18 -10.66 -21.93
C PRO A 204 8.48 -10.52 -21.12
N LEU A 205 9.51 -9.88 -21.67
CA LEU A 205 10.84 -9.84 -21.08
C LEU A 205 10.89 -8.96 -19.82
N MET A 206 11.77 -9.35 -18.89
CA MET A 206 12.21 -8.52 -17.76
C MET A 206 13.53 -7.83 -18.13
N PRO A 207 13.83 -6.63 -17.61
CA PRO A 207 15.07 -5.93 -17.93
C PRO A 207 16.30 -6.71 -17.46
N THR A 208 17.36 -6.63 -18.25
CA THR A 208 18.72 -7.02 -17.84
C THR A 208 19.25 -6.08 -16.74
N ARG A 209 20.40 -6.39 -16.14
CA ARG A 209 20.99 -5.57 -15.07
C ARG A 209 21.33 -4.17 -15.60
N ALA A 210 21.95 -4.11 -16.77
CA ALA A 210 22.30 -2.85 -17.42
C ALA A 210 21.06 -2.01 -17.75
N GLU A 211 19.99 -2.64 -18.22
CA GLU A 211 18.71 -1.96 -18.49
C GLU A 211 18.04 -1.50 -17.20
N LEU A 212 18.03 -2.30 -16.14
CA LEU A 212 17.46 -1.92 -14.85
C LEU A 212 18.23 -0.74 -14.23
N ASP A 213 19.57 -0.77 -14.26
CA ASP A 213 20.41 0.35 -13.83
C ASP A 213 20.14 1.62 -14.65
N ALA A 214 19.94 1.48 -15.97
CA ALA A 214 19.59 2.60 -16.84
C ALA A 214 18.20 3.18 -16.49
N LEU A 215 17.19 2.33 -16.29
CA LEU A 215 15.85 2.73 -15.88
C LEU A 215 15.86 3.45 -14.52
N ILE A 216 16.73 3.05 -13.60
CA ILE A 216 16.92 3.73 -12.30
C ILE A 216 17.49 5.14 -12.51
N ARG A 217 18.53 5.29 -13.35
CA ARG A 217 19.09 6.61 -13.65
C ARG A 217 18.11 7.51 -14.40
N ASP A 218 17.34 6.94 -15.34
CA ASP A 218 16.30 7.63 -16.08
C ASP A 218 15.21 8.17 -15.16
N GLY A 219 14.61 7.31 -14.31
CA GLY A 219 13.57 7.74 -13.38
C GLY A 219 14.06 8.77 -12.37
N SER A 220 15.31 8.63 -11.91
CA SER A 220 15.95 9.64 -11.04
C SER A 220 16.22 10.95 -11.78
N SER A 221 16.51 10.92 -13.08
CA SER A 221 16.62 12.12 -13.91
C SER A 221 15.26 12.80 -14.10
N GLU A 222 14.18 12.05 -14.32
CA GLU A 222 12.82 12.62 -14.41
C GLU A 222 12.41 13.28 -13.11
N TRP A 223 12.68 12.63 -11.96
CA TRP A 223 12.44 13.21 -10.64
C TRP A 223 13.20 14.53 -10.42
N ARG A 224 14.48 14.60 -10.83
CA ARG A 224 15.25 15.85 -10.74
C ARG A 224 14.65 16.97 -11.59
N ARG A 225 14.20 16.67 -12.82
CA ARG A 225 13.50 17.67 -13.65
C ARG A 225 12.22 18.19 -13.00
N LEU A 226 11.47 17.34 -12.30
CA LEU A 226 10.30 17.78 -11.53
C LEU A 226 10.71 18.68 -10.36
N CYS A 227 11.86 18.42 -9.72
CA CYS A 227 12.40 19.28 -8.66
C CYS A 227 12.90 20.63 -9.17
N ASP A 228 13.27 20.76 -10.45
CA ASP A 228 13.72 22.02 -11.04
C ASP A 228 12.54 22.97 -11.34
N ASP A 229 11.30 22.49 -11.26
CA ASP A 229 10.09 23.30 -11.45
C ASP A 229 9.62 23.94 -10.13
N GLU A 230 9.55 25.27 -10.13
CA GLU A 230 9.18 26.07 -8.95
C GLU A 230 7.75 25.80 -8.47
N ALA A 231 6.80 25.49 -9.37
CA ALA A 231 5.42 25.22 -8.98
C ALA A 231 5.31 23.87 -8.29
N HIS A 232 5.98 22.85 -8.82
CA HIS A 232 6.12 21.55 -8.16
C HIS A 232 6.83 21.69 -6.80
N MET A 233 7.89 22.48 -6.71
CA MET A 233 8.59 22.67 -5.44
C MET A 233 7.78 23.45 -4.40
N ALA A 234 6.93 24.38 -4.82
CA ALA A 234 5.98 25.05 -3.94
C ALA A 234 4.94 24.08 -3.37
N GLN A 235 4.49 23.10 -4.18
CA GLN A 235 3.51 22.10 -3.76
C GLN A 235 4.14 20.95 -2.96
N PHE A 236 5.35 20.51 -3.33
CA PHE A 236 6.08 19.40 -2.72
C PHE A 236 7.47 19.82 -2.21
N PRO A 237 7.57 20.63 -1.13
CA PRO A 237 8.85 21.11 -0.61
C PRO A 237 9.81 19.99 -0.16
N ASN A 238 9.27 18.81 0.18
CA ASN A 238 10.05 17.64 0.55
C ASN A 238 10.49 16.78 -0.66
N ARG A 239 10.13 17.16 -1.89
CA ARG A 239 10.47 16.44 -3.13
C ARG A 239 9.85 15.04 -3.27
N HIS A 240 8.85 14.72 -2.46
CA HIS A 240 8.05 13.50 -2.62
C HIS A 240 6.82 13.82 -3.47
N PHE A 241 6.92 13.56 -4.77
CA PHE A 241 5.82 13.78 -5.70
C PHE A 241 4.78 12.66 -5.61
N ASP A 242 3.51 13.02 -5.77
CA ASP A 242 2.45 12.05 -5.96
C ASP A 242 2.44 11.46 -7.38
N LEU A 243 1.80 10.29 -7.51
CA LEU A 243 1.74 9.58 -8.77
C LEU A 243 1.00 10.40 -9.84
N GLU A 244 -0.03 11.14 -9.46
CA GLU A 244 -0.77 12.04 -10.34
C GLU A 244 0.15 13.10 -10.96
N THR A 245 1.00 13.75 -10.17
CA THR A 245 1.95 14.77 -10.60
C THR A 245 2.97 14.19 -11.57
N VAL A 246 3.53 13.01 -11.25
CA VAL A 246 4.49 12.31 -12.13
C VAL A 246 3.84 11.94 -13.47
N LEU A 247 2.62 11.42 -13.46
CA LEU A 247 1.90 11.04 -14.69
C LEU A 247 1.45 12.28 -15.49
N ALA A 248 1.06 13.36 -14.83
CA ALA A 248 0.66 14.61 -15.46
C ALA A 248 1.83 15.29 -16.20
N ALA A 249 3.06 15.09 -15.74
CA ALA A 249 4.27 15.54 -16.42
C ALA A 249 4.55 14.80 -17.75
N ARG A 250 3.80 13.71 -18.05
CA ARG A 250 3.88 12.94 -19.30
C ARG A 250 5.31 12.47 -19.65
N THR A 251 6.09 12.13 -18.63
CA THR A 251 7.46 11.62 -18.80
C THR A 251 7.47 10.28 -19.55
N ARG A 252 6.39 9.48 -19.44
CA ARG A 252 6.22 8.19 -20.10
C ARG A 252 4.76 7.97 -20.55
N PRO A 253 4.51 7.15 -21.59
CA PRO A 253 3.18 6.96 -22.16
C PRO A 253 2.35 5.94 -21.37
N ILE A 254 2.14 6.18 -20.07
CA ILE A 254 1.31 5.34 -19.20
C ILE A 254 0.21 6.14 -18.52
N ALA A 255 -0.89 5.47 -18.19
CA ALA A 255 -2.00 6.01 -17.40
C ALA A 255 -2.44 5.00 -16.34
N VAL A 256 -3.16 5.48 -15.32
CA VAL A 256 -3.86 4.63 -14.35
C VAL A 256 -5.31 4.44 -14.79
N GLU A 257 -5.72 3.19 -14.97
CA GLU A 257 -7.12 2.84 -15.21
C GLU A 257 -7.80 2.56 -13.87
N HIS A 258 -8.75 3.43 -13.50
CA HIS A 258 -9.25 3.53 -12.15
C HIS A 258 -10.25 2.41 -11.78
N ASP A 259 -10.91 1.80 -12.77
CA ASP A 259 -11.87 0.69 -12.55
C ASP A 259 -11.17 -0.60 -12.08
N ARG A 260 -9.86 -0.67 -12.25
CA ARG A 260 -9.00 -1.80 -11.84
C ARG A 260 -7.93 -1.37 -10.83
N ALA A 261 -8.06 -0.17 -10.26
CA ALA A 261 -7.22 0.30 -9.18
C ALA A 261 -7.88 0.00 -7.83
N PHE A 262 -7.07 -0.29 -6.82
CA PHE A 262 -7.55 -0.69 -5.50
C PHE A 262 -6.91 0.15 -4.39
N VAL A 263 -7.70 0.44 -3.37
CA VAL A 263 -7.24 1.03 -2.10
C VAL A 263 -7.76 0.12 -0.99
N GLY A 264 -6.86 -0.33 -0.12
CA GLY A 264 -7.23 -1.17 1.00
C GLY A 264 -6.22 -1.10 2.12
N PHE A 265 -6.41 -1.96 3.12
CA PHE A 265 -5.63 -1.93 4.36
C PHE A 265 -5.20 -3.33 4.77
N PHE A 266 -4.10 -3.43 5.53
CA PHE A 266 -3.72 -4.68 6.18
C PHE A 266 -4.57 -4.92 7.43
N GLN A 267 -5.29 -6.05 7.46
CA GLN A 267 -6.18 -6.49 8.55
C GLN A 267 -7.12 -5.39 9.12
N PRO A 268 -7.89 -4.66 8.28
CA PRO A 268 -8.78 -3.59 8.72
C PRO A 268 -9.81 -4.04 9.76
N GLU A 269 -10.22 -5.32 9.73
CA GLU A 269 -11.13 -5.95 10.68
C GLU A 269 -10.66 -5.91 12.14
N SER A 270 -9.37 -5.67 12.37
CA SER A 270 -8.79 -5.54 13.71
C SER A 270 -8.92 -4.14 14.29
N PHE A 271 -9.37 -3.16 13.50
CA PHE A 271 -9.42 -1.74 13.88
C PHE A 271 -10.83 -1.19 13.69
N ALA A 272 -11.44 -0.65 14.75
CA ALA A 272 -12.78 -0.08 14.66
C ALA A 272 -12.85 1.09 13.66
N SER A 273 -11.75 1.86 13.55
CA SER A 273 -11.61 3.01 12.63
C SER A 273 -11.55 2.63 11.15
N LEU A 274 -11.30 1.36 10.82
CA LEU A 274 -11.21 0.82 9.47
C LEU A 274 -12.39 -0.10 9.12
N SER A 275 -13.48 -0.04 9.89
CA SER A 275 -14.65 -0.89 9.68
C SER A 275 -15.23 -0.73 8.26
N GLY A 276 -15.39 -1.86 7.58
CA GLY A 276 -15.90 -1.94 6.20
C GLY A 276 -14.87 -1.62 5.12
N ALA A 277 -13.63 -1.29 5.48
CA ALA A 277 -12.57 -1.04 4.51
C ALA A 277 -12.18 -2.33 3.78
N MET A 278 -11.76 -2.20 2.52
CA MET A 278 -11.28 -3.33 1.73
C MET A 278 -9.97 -3.86 2.34
N SER A 279 -9.87 -5.16 2.55
CA SER A 279 -8.64 -5.77 3.06
C SER A 279 -7.63 -6.00 1.93
N PHE A 280 -6.35 -6.09 2.28
CA PHE A 280 -5.31 -6.53 1.36
C PHE A 280 -5.65 -7.89 0.73
N ASP A 281 -6.19 -8.84 1.50
CA ASP A 281 -6.54 -10.17 1.00
C ASP A 281 -7.69 -10.12 -0.01
N ASP A 282 -8.65 -9.19 0.14
CA ASP A 282 -9.70 -8.94 -0.86
C ASP A 282 -9.10 -8.38 -2.16
N ILE A 283 -8.15 -7.44 -2.05
CA ILE A 283 -7.45 -6.88 -3.21
C ILE A 283 -6.68 -7.99 -3.92
N TRP A 284 -5.93 -8.78 -3.16
CA TRP A 284 -5.11 -9.85 -3.70
C TRP A 284 -5.96 -10.90 -4.45
N ARG A 285 -7.18 -11.16 -3.96
CA ARG A 285 -8.14 -12.05 -4.62
C ARG A 285 -8.62 -11.49 -5.96
N GLU A 286 -8.93 -10.20 -6.04
CA GLU A 286 -9.33 -9.54 -7.29
C GLU A 286 -8.17 -9.55 -8.31
N ILE A 287 -6.95 -9.23 -7.87
CA ILE A 287 -5.74 -9.27 -8.73
C ILE A 287 -5.50 -10.71 -9.24
N SER A 288 -5.57 -11.69 -8.35
CA SER A 288 -5.35 -13.10 -8.70
C SER A 288 -6.43 -13.66 -9.62
N ALA A 289 -7.69 -13.25 -9.43
CA ALA A 289 -8.78 -13.60 -10.33
C ALA A 289 -8.58 -12.98 -11.72
N GLY A 290 -8.14 -11.72 -11.80
CA GLY A 290 -7.80 -11.07 -13.07
C GLY A 290 -6.63 -11.74 -13.79
N ALA A 291 -5.58 -12.14 -13.05
CA ALA A 291 -4.42 -12.85 -13.60
C ALA A 291 -4.77 -14.27 -14.07
N ALA A 292 -5.76 -14.92 -13.46
CA ALA A 292 -6.21 -16.27 -13.80
C ALA A 292 -7.35 -16.30 -14.84
N ALA A 293 -7.88 -15.15 -15.27
CA ALA A 293 -9.02 -15.08 -16.17
C ALA A 293 -8.69 -15.73 -17.53
N ARG A 294 -9.51 -16.72 -17.93
CA ARG A 294 -9.31 -17.54 -19.14
C ARG A 294 -9.48 -16.78 -20.46
N GLU A 295 -10.01 -15.57 -20.42
CA GLU A 295 -10.17 -14.69 -21.58
C GLU A 295 -8.90 -13.88 -21.90
N ARG A 296 -7.88 -13.96 -21.03
CA ARG A 296 -6.60 -13.29 -21.23
C ARG A 296 -5.85 -13.91 -22.40
N ALA A 297 -5.35 -13.09 -23.32
CA ALA A 297 -4.50 -13.59 -24.38
C ALA A 297 -3.22 -14.19 -23.75
N PRO A 298 -2.71 -15.32 -24.25
CA PRO A 298 -1.44 -15.87 -23.77
C PRO A 298 -0.33 -14.82 -23.92
N GLY A 299 0.36 -14.48 -22.82
CA GLY A 299 1.41 -13.46 -22.84
C GLY A 299 0.91 -12.03 -22.68
N GLU A 300 -0.15 -11.79 -21.89
CA GLU A 300 -0.45 -10.48 -21.35
C GLU A 300 -0.08 -10.43 -19.86
N ALA A 301 0.60 -9.38 -19.41
CA ALA A 301 0.84 -9.10 -17.99
C ALA A 301 0.05 -7.88 -17.52
N ASP A 302 -0.49 -7.95 -16.31
CA ASP A 302 -1.02 -6.76 -15.65
C ASP A 302 0.13 -6.08 -14.89
N VAL A 303 0.26 -4.77 -15.03
CA VAL A 303 1.30 -4.00 -14.34
C VAL A 303 0.62 -3.03 -13.38
N TYR A 304 0.90 -3.19 -12.10
CA TYR A 304 0.42 -2.32 -11.04
C TYR A 304 1.59 -1.52 -10.47
N ILE A 305 1.40 -0.21 -10.30
CA ILE A 305 2.23 0.58 -9.39
C ILE A 305 1.63 0.41 -8.00
N VAL A 306 2.42 -0.05 -7.04
CA VAL A 306 1.96 -0.29 -5.67
C VAL A 306 2.50 0.82 -4.78
N SER A 307 1.62 1.52 -4.06
CA SER A 307 1.99 2.52 -3.06
C SER A 307 1.78 1.95 -1.66
N TRP A 308 2.81 2.01 -0.83
CA TRP A 308 2.72 1.62 0.56
C TRP A 308 3.73 2.39 1.42
N ASN A 309 3.26 2.98 2.52
CA ASN A 309 4.08 3.69 3.50
C ASN A 309 5.03 4.73 2.87
N ASP A 310 4.49 5.61 2.01
CA ASP A 310 5.21 6.69 1.31
C ASP A 310 6.28 6.22 0.30
N HIS A 311 6.24 4.94 -0.09
CA HIS A 311 7.14 4.36 -1.09
C HIS A 311 6.36 3.60 -2.17
N PHE A 312 6.94 3.55 -3.37
CA PHE A 312 6.35 2.89 -4.52
C PHE A 312 7.23 1.74 -5.06
N PHE A 313 6.59 0.66 -5.48
CA PHE A 313 7.22 -0.43 -6.25
C PHE A 313 6.29 -0.90 -7.36
N VAL A 314 6.77 -1.77 -8.25
CA VAL A 314 5.96 -2.32 -9.34
C VAL A 314 5.66 -3.79 -9.09
N LEU A 315 4.40 -4.16 -9.29
CA LEU A 315 3.93 -5.56 -9.36
C LEU A 315 3.56 -5.87 -10.81
N LYS A 316 4.22 -6.87 -11.40
CA LYS A 316 3.85 -7.44 -12.70
C LYS A 316 3.20 -8.81 -12.46
N ALA A 317 1.95 -8.95 -12.89
CA ALA A 317 1.14 -10.15 -12.71
C ALA A 317 0.93 -10.90 -14.02
N GLU A 318 1.37 -12.16 -14.04
CA GLU A 318 1.22 -13.09 -15.15
C GLU A 318 0.42 -14.32 -14.69
N SER A 319 0.02 -15.17 -15.63
CA SER A 319 -0.81 -16.35 -15.31
C SER A 319 -0.10 -17.34 -14.38
N ASP A 320 1.22 -17.50 -14.53
CA ASP A 320 2.03 -18.52 -13.86
C ASP A 320 3.02 -17.93 -12.83
N CYS A 321 3.24 -16.62 -12.83
CA CYS A 321 4.11 -15.98 -11.85
C CYS A 321 3.74 -14.51 -11.55
N TYR A 322 4.27 -14.00 -10.44
CA TYR A 322 4.25 -12.58 -10.12
C TYR A 322 5.68 -12.07 -10.04
N HIS A 323 5.92 -10.81 -10.43
CA HIS A 323 7.19 -10.14 -10.21
C HIS A 323 7.00 -8.90 -9.36
N VAL A 324 7.86 -8.70 -8.36
CA VAL A 324 7.98 -7.45 -7.60
C VAL A 324 9.29 -6.79 -8.00
N VAL A 325 9.22 -5.55 -8.49
CA VAL A 325 10.38 -4.74 -8.84
C VAL A 325 10.43 -3.53 -7.91
N ASP A 326 11.52 -3.42 -7.15
CA ASP A 326 11.69 -2.39 -6.13
C ASP A 326 13.07 -1.76 -6.25
N THR A 327 13.08 -0.43 -6.33
CA THR A 327 14.29 0.37 -6.48
C THR A 327 14.97 0.71 -5.17
N LEU A 328 14.39 0.30 -4.03
CA LEU A 328 14.95 0.54 -2.71
C LEU A 328 15.31 -0.79 -2.02
N GLY A 329 16.59 -1.16 -2.14
CA GLY A 329 17.10 -2.46 -1.71
C GLY A 329 16.85 -2.78 -0.25
N GLU A 330 17.03 -1.80 0.64
CA GLU A 330 16.93 -2.01 2.08
C GLU A 330 15.58 -2.56 2.53
N ARG A 331 14.51 -2.38 1.73
CA ARG A 331 13.19 -2.93 2.04
C ARG A 331 13.15 -4.46 1.98
N LEU A 332 14.01 -5.08 1.17
CA LEU A 332 14.13 -6.53 1.11
C LEU A 332 14.81 -7.09 2.37
N PHE A 333 15.99 -6.55 2.70
CA PHE A 333 16.73 -6.87 3.92
C PHE A 333 17.65 -5.72 4.33
N GLU A 334 18.01 -5.66 5.61
CA GLU A 334 18.82 -4.57 6.15
C GLU A 334 20.22 -4.52 5.54
N GLY A 335 20.65 -3.33 5.12
CA GLY A 335 21.95 -3.12 4.50
C GLY A 335 22.01 -3.43 3.01
N CYS A 336 20.90 -3.86 2.38
CA CYS A 336 20.83 -3.97 0.93
C CYS A 336 20.88 -2.58 0.27
N ASP A 337 21.81 -2.42 -0.65
CA ASP A 337 22.11 -1.19 -1.41
C ASP A 337 21.86 -1.36 -2.92
N LYS A 338 21.11 -2.41 -3.30
CA LYS A 338 20.79 -2.75 -4.69
C LYS A 338 19.29 -2.82 -4.90
N ALA A 339 18.81 -2.24 -6.00
CA ALA A 339 17.47 -2.52 -6.47
C ALA A 339 17.33 -4.01 -6.82
N TYR A 340 16.12 -4.53 -6.76
CA TYR A 340 15.88 -5.96 -6.93
C TYR A 340 14.59 -6.24 -7.68
N MET A 341 14.56 -7.40 -8.33
CA MET A 341 13.37 -8.03 -8.87
C MET A 341 13.21 -9.40 -8.22
N LEU A 342 12.06 -9.67 -7.61
CA LEU A 342 11.67 -11.00 -7.17
C LEU A 342 10.74 -11.60 -8.20
N ARG A 343 10.90 -12.89 -8.50
CA ARG A 343 9.95 -13.66 -9.30
C ARG A 343 9.37 -14.75 -8.41
N PHE A 344 8.05 -14.76 -8.28
CA PHE A 344 7.28 -15.74 -7.54
C PHE A 344 6.61 -16.70 -8.52
N ASP A 345 7.18 -17.88 -8.68
CA ASP A 345 6.73 -18.92 -9.61
C ASP A 345 6.62 -20.27 -8.87
N ALA A 346 6.40 -21.37 -9.60
CA ALA A 346 6.26 -22.72 -9.03
C ALA A 346 7.46 -23.19 -8.17
N THR A 347 8.61 -22.53 -8.25
CA THR A 347 9.81 -22.83 -7.45
C THR A 347 9.88 -22.06 -6.13
N SER A 348 8.95 -21.13 -5.91
CA SER A 348 8.93 -20.26 -4.74
C SER A 348 8.25 -20.94 -3.56
N GLU A 349 8.80 -20.74 -2.36
CA GLU A 349 8.32 -21.37 -1.14
C GLU A 349 8.55 -20.44 0.05
N MET A 350 7.53 -20.30 0.90
CA MET A 350 7.63 -19.57 2.17
C MET A 350 7.33 -20.50 3.33
N ARG A 351 8.16 -20.44 4.37
CA ARG A 351 8.05 -21.26 5.59
C ARG A 351 8.04 -20.38 6.83
N ALA A 352 7.31 -20.81 7.86
CA ALA A 352 7.34 -20.19 9.18
C ALA A 352 8.59 -20.64 9.93
N VAL A 353 9.25 -19.70 10.59
CA VAL A 353 10.39 -19.98 11.47
C VAL A 353 9.84 -20.45 12.82
N PRO A 354 10.29 -21.59 13.36
CA PRO A 354 9.85 -22.07 14.67
C PRO A 354 10.20 -21.06 15.76
N SER A 355 9.26 -20.79 16.66
CA SER A 355 9.50 -19.90 17.80
C SER A 355 10.45 -20.57 18.80
N PRO A 356 11.43 -19.86 19.38
CA PRO A 356 12.33 -20.45 20.38
C PRO A 356 11.63 -20.86 21.69
N ASP A 357 10.40 -20.39 21.92
CA ASP A 357 9.59 -20.69 23.09
C ASP A 357 8.72 -21.96 22.93
N SER A 358 8.79 -22.65 21.79
CA SER A 358 8.17 -23.97 21.65
C SER A 358 8.94 -25.00 22.48
N SER A 359 8.20 -25.69 23.36
CA SER A 359 8.80 -26.64 24.30
C SER A 359 9.54 -27.77 23.57
N PRO A 360 10.73 -28.21 24.03
CA PRO A 360 11.59 -29.19 23.34
C PRO A 360 11.05 -30.64 23.32
N SER A 361 9.74 -30.84 23.54
CA SER A 361 9.11 -32.16 23.66
C SER A 361 8.53 -32.73 22.37
N SER A 362 8.60 -31.99 21.25
CA SER A 362 7.99 -32.39 19.97
C SER A 362 8.97 -32.43 18.80
N GLY A 363 9.92 -33.39 18.81
CA GLY A 363 10.70 -33.78 17.62
C GLY A 363 11.46 -32.64 16.91
N PRO A 364 12.04 -32.89 15.71
CA PRO A 364 12.45 -31.79 14.84
C PRO A 364 11.19 -31.03 14.42
N GLU A 365 11.04 -29.80 14.91
CA GLU A 365 9.91 -28.95 14.51
C GLU A 365 10.05 -28.65 13.02
N GLU A 366 9.26 -29.34 12.20
CA GLU A 366 9.22 -29.11 10.77
C GLU A 366 8.72 -27.68 10.53
N GLU A 367 9.53 -26.86 9.85
CA GLU A 367 9.13 -25.52 9.43
C GLU A 367 7.81 -25.61 8.62
N VAL A 368 6.75 -24.98 9.14
CA VAL A 368 5.41 -25.04 8.55
C VAL A 368 5.40 -24.25 7.25
N VAL A 369 5.01 -24.89 6.15
CA VAL A 369 4.86 -24.23 4.85
C VAL A 369 3.71 -23.23 4.92
N VAL A 370 4.01 -21.95 4.73
CA VAL A 370 3.05 -20.83 4.75
C VAL A 370 2.40 -20.68 3.39
N ALA A 371 3.20 -20.69 2.32
CA ALA A 371 2.74 -20.57 0.95
C ALA A 371 3.74 -21.22 -0.02
N THR A 372 3.26 -21.58 -1.21
CA THR A 372 4.08 -22.09 -2.31
C THR A 372 3.67 -21.44 -3.61
N GLY A 373 4.55 -21.52 -4.60
CA GLY A 373 4.26 -21.00 -5.92
C GLY A 373 4.18 -19.48 -5.94
N LYS A 374 3.40 -18.96 -6.89
CA LYS A 374 3.16 -17.52 -7.05
C LYS A 374 2.43 -16.89 -5.85
N GLU A 375 1.69 -17.67 -5.05
CA GLU A 375 0.98 -17.15 -3.88
C GLU A 375 1.92 -16.63 -2.79
N CYS A 376 3.20 -17.03 -2.80
CA CYS A 376 4.24 -16.43 -1.97
C CYS A 376 4.37 -14.91 -2.16
N CYS A 377 3.95 -14.33 -3.30
CA CYS A 377 4.03 -12.90 -3.53
C CYS A 377 3.11 -12.09 -2.60
N GLY A 378 1.87 -12.57 -2.37
CA GLY A 378 0.93 -11.92 -1.47
C GLY A 378 1.42 -12.00 -0.01
N GLU A 379 1.94 -13.17 0.38
CA GLU A 379 2.56 -13.35 1.70
C GLU A 379 3.84 -12.54 1.86
N PHE A 380 4.65 -12.34 0.82
CA PHE A 380 5.82 -11.46 0.87
C PHE A 380 5.42 -10.03 1.24
N ILE A 381 4.41 -9.46 0.56
CA ILE A 381 3.94 -8.11 0.86
C ILE A 381 3.45 -8.01 2.31
N LYS A 382 2.69 -9.01 2.80
CA LYS A 382 2.21 -9.03 4.19
C LYS A 382 3.34 -9.19 5.21
N ARG A 383 4.23 -10.16 5.02
CA ARG A 383 5.20 -10.61 6.04
C ARG A 383 6.53 -9.86 6.00
N PHE A 384 7.00 -9.46 4.82
CA PHE A 384 8.25 -8.72 4.69
C PHE A 384 8.06 -7.21 4.80
N LEU A 385 6.95 -6.68 4.29
CA LEU A 385 6.71 -5.24 4.29
C LEU A 385 5.82 -4.81 5.48
N ALA A 386 4.63 -5.41 5.62
CA ALA A 386 3.61 -4.90 6.54
C ALA A 386 3.67 -5.46 7.98
N ALA A 387 4.37 -6.56 8.24
CA ALA A 387 4.29 -7.27 9.52
C ALA A 387 4.65 -6.42 10.76
N ILE A 388 5.74 -5.65 10.68
CA ILE A 388 6.17 -4.79 11.80
C ILE A 388 5.17 -3.63 12.01
N PRO A 389 4.83 -2.82 10.99
CA PRO A 389 3.82 -1.78 11.15
C PRO A 389 2.48 -2.29 11.67
N LEU A 390 2.03 -3.45 11.17
CA LEU A 390 0.78 -4.07 11.61
C LEU A 390 0.81 -4.47 13.07
N ARG A 391 1.88 -5.13 13.53
CA ARG A 391 2.07 -5.51 14.94
C ARG A 391 2.08 -4.29 15.86
N GLU A 392 2.75 -3.21 15.44
CA GLU A 392 2.81 -1.97 16.21
C GLU A 392 1.42 -1.32 16.34
N GLU A 393 0.66 -1.22 15.25
CA GLU A 393 -0.69 -0.65 15.29
C GLU A 393 -1.65 -1.52 16.11
N LEU A 394 -1.57 -2.85 15.99
CA LEU A 394 -2.35 -3.78 16.82
C LEU A 394 -2.03 -3.61 18.32
N HIS A 395 -0.76 -3.41 18.67
CA HIS A 395 -0.36 -3.16 20.06
C HIS A 395 -0.92 -1.83 20.58
N ILE A 396 -0.91 -0.79 19.74
CA ILE A 396 -1.49 0.52 20.09
C ILE A 396 -3.00 0.39 20.33
N GLU A 397 -3.72 -0.29 19.43
CA GLU A 397 -5.18 -0.53 19.56
C GLU A 397 -5.50 -1.28 20.87
N GLN A 398 -4.74 -2.35 21.17
CA GLN A 398 -4.93 -3.14 22.40
C GLN A 398 -4.61 -2.37 23.68
N SER A 399 -3.66 -1.43 23.62
CA SER A 399 -3.26 -0.62 24.78
C SER A 399 -4.26 0.48 25.13
N GLY A 400 -5.24 0.77 24.26
CA GLY A 400 -6.26 1.81 24.48
C GLY A 400 -5.69 3.23 24.58
N CYS A 401 -4.49 3.47 24.02
CA CYS A 401 -3.84 4.78 24.07
C CYS A 401 -4.64 5.82 23.27
N ALA A 402 -5.08 6.90 23.93
CA ALA A 402 -5.98 7.91 23.37
C ALA A 402 -5.33 8.87 22.33
N ASP A 403 -4.00 8.88 22.19
CA ASP A 403 -3.30 9.44 21.01
C ASP A 403 -3.20 8.33 19.95
N ALA A 404 -4.35 7.69 19.70
CA ALA A 404 -4.51 6.44 18.99
C ALA A 404 -3.77 6.51 17.66
N GLY A 405 -3.15 5.38 17.26
CA GLY A 405 -2.42 5.30 16.01
C GLY A 405 -3.26 5.82 14.85
N ALA A 406 -2.60 6.19 13.76
CA ALA A 406 -3.27 6.45 12.51
C ALA A 406 -3.12 5.19 11.64
N PRO A 407 -3.85 4.08 11.94
CA PRO A 407 -3.68 2.82 11.23
C PRO A 407 -3.96 3.02 9.74
N HIS A 408 -4.85 3.95 9.41
CA HIS A 408 -5.09 4.36 8.02
C HIS A 408 -3.84 4.89 7.33
N ARG A 409 -2.95 5.59 8.02
CA ARG A 409 -1.73 6.14 7.41
C ARG A 409 -0.62 5.10 7.25
N ARG A 410 -0.64 4.03 8.05
CA ARG A 410 0.46 3.05 8.13
C ARG A 410 0.14 1.70 7.51
N LEU A 411 -1.14 1.35 7.45
CA LEU A 411 -1.63 0.07 6.95
C LEU A 411 -2.31 0.19 5.58
N GLN A 412 -2.53 1.41 5.07
CA GLN A 412 -3.07 1.61 3.72
C GLN A 412 -2.06 1.17 2.67
N ILE A 413 -2.56 0.45 1.66
CA ILE A 413 -1.86 0.03 0.47
C ILE A 413 -2.74 0.28 -0.75
N GLU A 414 -2.12 0.77 -1.82
CA GLU A 414 -2.81 1.09 -3.07
C GLU A 414 -2.17 0.34 -4.24
N PHE A 415 -3.01 -0.18 -5.13
CA PHE A 415 -2.61 -0.83 -6.37
C PHE A 415 -3.17 -0.04 -7.54
N HIS A 416 -2.30 0.64 -8.27
CA HIS A 416 -2.68 1.46 -9.43
C HIS A 416 -2.45 0.64 -10.70
N PHE A 417 -3.52 0.11 -11.28
CA PHE A 417 -3.44 -0.62 -12.55
C PHE A 417 -3.04 0.33 -13.68
N THR A 418 -1.97 -0.03 -14.40
CA THR A 418 -1.39 0.82 -15.44
C THR A 418 -1.68 0.29 -16.84
N VAL A 419 -1.92 1.21 -17.77
CA VAL A 419 -2.09 0.94 -19.19
C VAL A 419 -1.20 1.85 -20.03
N LEU A 420 -0.80 1.39 -21.22
CA LEU A 420 -0.15 2.26 -22.20
C LEU A 420 -1.15 3.27 -22.75
N GLN A 421 -0.79 4.55 -22.74
CA GLN A 421 -1.53 5.56 -23.49
C GLN A 421 -1.22 5.37 -24.97
N GLN A 422 -2.26 5.07 -25.76
CA GLN A 422 -2.14 5.17 -27.21
C GLN A 422 -1.85 6.62 -27.55
N GLN A 423 -0.72 6.89 -28.20
CA GLN A 423 -0.46 8.20 -28.77
C GLN A 423 -1.59 8.47 -29.77
N GLN A 424 -2.45 9.44 -29.48
CA GLN A 424 -3.29 10.03 -30.52
C GLN A 424 -2.32 10.56 -31.57
N GLN A 425 -2.16 9.84 -32.67
CA GLN A 425 -1.61 10.41 -33.89
C GLN A 425 -2.54 11.56 -34.23
N ASP A 426 -2.08 12.78 -33.98
CA ASP A 426 -2.71 13.98 -34.47
C ASP A 426 -2.50 13.95 -35.99
N GLY A 427 -3.36 13.19 -36.68
CA GLY A 427 -3.49 13.12 -38.12
C GLY A 427 -4.11 14.42 -38.64
N GLY A 428 -3.40 15.52 -38.43
CA GLY A 428 -3.70 16.83 -39.00
C GLY A 428 -3.20 16.88 -40.43
N ARG A 429 -4.11 16.56 -41.35
CA ARG A 429 -4.05 16.85 -42.79
C ARG A 429 -3.84 18.32 -43.08
#